data_AF-A0A7Y4SJD6-F1
#
_entry.id   AF-A0A7Y4SJD6-F1
#
_cell.length_a   1.000
_cell.length_b   1.000
_cell.length_c   1.000
_cell.angle_alpha   90.00
_cell.angle_beta   90.00
_cell.angle_gamma   90.00
#
_symmetry.space_group_name_H-M   'P 1'
#
loop_
_entity.id
_entity.type
_entity.pdbx_description
1 polymer ?
#
loop_
_entity_poly.entity_id
_entity_poly.type
_entity_poly.pdbx_seq_one_letter_code
_entity_poly.pdbx_strand_id
1 'polypeptide(L)'
;MAWLMFVMGGDMVGAGPFVDRGPKNSAEAAGLARAADVLRFLRMGEDPHRVYPVRPEVISSAVLRVTTLEAAMWSRQLELVQLLDDQHSITREDRATLACLAADLKVDDVVEYLAPEGTGYCTPGQTLERVIARSRGL
;
A
#
# COMPACT_ATOMS: atom_id res chain seq x y z
N MET A 1 -44.23 -19.10 -44.23
CA MET A 1 -42.87 -19.62 -44.43
C MET A 1 -41.91 -18.44 -44.25
N ALA A 2 -41.56 -18.04 -43.03
CA ALA A 2 -40.59 -18.67 -42.12
C ALA A 2 -39.22 -18.86 -42.79
N TRP A 3 -38.32 -17.89 -42.63
CA TRP A 3 -36.88 -18.09 -42.40
C TRP A 3 -36.35 -16.89 -41.60
N LEU A 4 -36.09 -17.13 -40.32
CA LEU A 4 -35.23 -16.30 -39.48
C LEU A 4 -33.79 -16.53 -39.94
N MET A 5 -33.09 -15.48 -40.36
CA MET A 5 -31.64 -15.53 -40.48
C MET A 5 -31.05 -14.83 -39.27
N PHE A 6 -30.66 -15.63 -38.28
CA PHE A 6 -29.72 -15.24 -37.24
C PHE A 6 -28.36 -14.99 -37.89
N VAL A 7 -27.80 -13.80 -37.70
CA VAL A 7 -26.35 -13.60 -37.77
C VAL A 7 -25.89 -13.28 -36.36
N MET A 8 -25.34 -14.29 -35.68
CA MET A 8 -24.41 -14.11 -34.57
C MET A 8 -23.11 -13.54 -35.16
N GLY A 9 -22.58 -12.49 -34.56
CA GLY A 9 -21.36 -11.86 -35.02
C GLY A 9 -20.62 -11.15 -33.90
N GLY A 10 -20.06 -11.94 -32.97
CA GLY A 10 -18.87 -11.61 -32.19
C GLY A 10 -19.03 -10.51 -31.14
N ASP A 11 -19.21 -10.92 -29.88
CA ASP A 11 -18.70 -10.17 -28.75
C ASP A 11 -17.20 -9.98 -28.96
N MET A 12 -16.79 -8.80 -29.44
CA MET A 12 -15.48 -8.29 -29.11
C MET A 12 -15.49 -8.11 -27.60
N VAL A 13 -15.00 -9.13 -26.89
CA VAL A 13 -14.59 -9.02 -25.49
C VAL A 13 -13.55 -7.92 -25.44
N GLY A 14 -14.01 -6.69 -25.26
CA GLY A 14 -13.19 -5.54 -25.02
C GLY A 14 -12.48 -5.77 -23.71
N ALA A 15 -11.26 -6.28 -23.76
CA ALA A 15 -10.26 -5.95 -22.77
C ALA A 15 -10.04 -4.44 -22.89
N GLY A 16 -10.90 -3.65 -22.24
CA GLY A 16 -10.74 -2.21 -22.19
C GLY A 16 -9.35 -1.88 -21.62
N PRO A 17 -8.73 -0.75 -22.01
CA PRO A 17 -7.39 -0.35 -21.54
C PRO A 17 -7.30 -0.09 -20.02
N PHE A 18 -8.37 -0.35 -19.27
CA PHE A 18 -8.56 -0.09 -17.84
C PHE A 18 -8.90 -1.36 -17.05
N VAL A 19 -8.37 -2.54 -17.43
CA VAL A 19 -8.44 -3.70 -16.54
C VAL A 19 -7.65 -3.35 -15.27
N ASP A 20 -8.35 -3.02 -14.19
CA ASP A 20 -7.77 -2.92 -12.86
C ASP A 20 -7.12 -4.27 -12.55
N ARG A 21 -5.79 -4.35 -12.71
CA ARG A 21 -5.04 -5.59 -12.50
C ARG A 21 -4.96 -5.96 -11.01
N GLY A 22 -5.57 -5.16 -10.14
CA GLY A 22 -5.50 -5.30 -8.70
C GLY A 22 -4.08 -5.10 -8.16
N PRO A 23 -3.94 -5.08 -6.83
CA PRO A 23 -2.62 -5.17 -6.19
C PRO A 23 -2.01 -6.56 -6.39
N LYS A 24 -0.69 -6.63 -6.59
CA LYS A 24 0.05 -7.88 -6.75
C LYS A 24 0.57 -8.48 -5.44
N ASN A 25 0.58 -7.69 -4.37
CA ASN A 25 1.04 -8.07 -3.03
C ASN A 25 0.41 -7.14 -1.98
N SER A 26 0.63 -7.45 -0.70
CA SER A 26 0.11 -6.70 0.44
C SER A 26 0.57 -5.23 0.47
N ALA A 27 1.81 -4.94 0.05
CA ALA A 27 2.31 -3.57 0.00
C ALA A 27 1.61 -2.72 -1.08
N GLU A 28 1.39 -3.26 -2.29
CA GLU A 28 0.59 -2.56 -3.29
C GLU A 28 -0.84 -2.36 -2.82
N ALA A 29 -1.42 -3.37 -2.16
CA ALA A 29 -2.77 -3.27 -1.62
C ALA A 29 -2.87 -2.17 -0.56
N ALA A 30 -1.85 -2.06 0.30
CA ALA A 30 -1.79 -1.03 1.34
C ALA A 30 -1.61 0.36 0.73
N GLY A 31 -0.71 0.54 -0.24
CA GLY A 31 -0.53 1.81 -0.93
C GLY A 31 -1.77 2.29 -1.68
N LEU A 32 -2.55 1.35 -2.24
CA LEU A 32 -3.85 1.63 -2.88
C LEU A 32 -5.02 1.74 -1.89
N ALA A 33 -4.76 1.63 -0.60
CA ALA A 33 -5.75 1.67 0.47
C ALA A 33 -6.86 0.61 0.36
N ARG A 34 -6.53 -0.56 -0.19
CA ARG A 34 -7.45 -1.69 -0.38
C ARG A 34 -7.37 -2.64 0.82
N ALA A 35 -7.94 -2.26 1.96
CA ALA A 35 -7.87 -3.00 3.21
C ALA A 35 -8.27 -4.49 3.09
N ALA A 36 -9.32 -4.80 2.32
CA ALA A 36 -9.74 -6.18 2.08
C ALA A 36 -8.67 -7.01 1.35
N ASP A 37 -7.96 -6.41 0.40
CA ASP A 37 -6.86 -7.07 -0.30
C ASP A 37 -5.62 -7.21 0.59
N VAL A 38 -5.32 -6.22 1.44
CA VAL A 38 -4.25 -6.33 2.46
C VAL A 38 -4.50 -7.55 3.34
N LEU A 39 -5.69 -7.65 3.94
CA LEU A 39 -6.04 -8.79 4.79
C LEU A 39 -6.01 -10.11 4.02
N ARG A 40 -6.44 -10.12 2.74
CA ARG A 40 -6.36 -11.31 1.89
C ARG A 40 -4.92 -11.77 1.72
N PHE A 41 -3.98 -10.88 1.41
CA PHE A 41 -2.56 -11.22 1.28
C PHE A 41 -1.95 -11.69 2.60
N LEU A 42 -2.24 -11.02 3.72
CA LEU A 42 -1.76 -11.44 5.04
C LEU A 42 -2.26 -12.84 5.41
N ARG A 43 -3.54 -13.16 5.14
CA ARG A 43 -4.08 -14.52 5.34
C ARG A 43 -3.44 -15.58 4.44
N MET A 44 -2.92 -15.18 3.27
CA MET A 44 -2.14 -16.08 2.40
C MET A 44 -0.70 -16.28 2.87
N GLY A 45 -0.31 -15.67 4.01
CA GLY A 45 1.01 -15.83 4.62
C GLY A 45 2.04 -14.79 4.17
N GLU A 46 1.60 -13.70 3.54
CA GLU A 46 2.49 -12.55 3.35
C GLU A 46 2.84 -11.89 4.69
N ASP A 47 4.10 -11.48 4.82
CA ASP A 47 4.66 -10.87 6.02
C ASP A 47 4.60 -9.34 5.87
N PRO A 48 3.91 -8.61 6.77
CA PRO A 48 3.79 -7.16 6.67
C PRO A 48 5.13 -6.41 6.80
N HIS A 49 6.17 -7.04 7.36
CA HIS A 49 7.53 -6.49 7.48
C HIS A 49 8.42 -6.83 6.28
N ARG A 50 7.99 -7.75 5.42
CA ARG A 50 8.75 -8.10 4.22
C ARG A 50 8.69 -6.96 3.22
N VAL A 51 9.83 -6.69 2.56
CA VAL A 51 9.91 -5.70 1.48
C VAL A 51 9.39 -6.32 0.19
N TYR A 52 8.39 -5.68 -0.41
CA TYR A 52 7.77 -6.07 -1.67
C TYR A 52 8.11 -5.09 -2.79
N PRO A 53 8.20 -5.56 -4.05
CA PRO A 53 8.19 -4.67 -5.20
C PRO A 53 6.81 -4.02 -5.34
N VAL A 54 6.78 -2.72 -5.60
CA VAL A 54 5.56 -1.97 -5.91
C VAL A 54 5.71 -1.27 -7.24
N ARG A 55 4.61 -1.18 -8.00
CA ARG A 55 4.58 -0.40 -9.24
C ARG A 55 4.74 1.11 -8.97
N PRO A 56 5.39 1.86 -9.87
CA PRO A 56 5.63 3.30 -9.67
C PRO A 56 4.33 4.10 -9.55
N GLU A 57 3.26 3.65 -10.20
CA GLU A 57 1.91 4.24 -10.12
C GLU A 57 1.16 4.01 -8.80
N VAL A 58 1.67 3.16 -7.88
CA VAL A 58 1.00 2.88 -6.61
C VAL A 58 1.37 3.87 -5.50
N ILE A 59 2.66 4.24 -5.42
CA ILE A 59 3.18 5.15 -4.38
C ILE A 59 3.80 6.38 -5.02
N SER A 60 4.93 6.20 -5.70
CA SER A 60 5.62 7.21 -6.48
C SER A 60 6.68 6.55 -7.36
N SER A 61 7.14 7.24 -8.39
CA SER A 61 8.26 6.77 -9.23
C SER A 61 9.58 6.60 -8.47
N ALA A 62 9.73 7.23 -7.30
CA ALA A 62 10.92 7.12 -6.46
C ALA A 62 10.88 5.95 -5.46
N VAL A 63 9.70 5.33 -5.26
CA VAL A 63 9.47 4.31 -4.24
C VAL A 63 8.92 3.06 -4.91
N LEU A 64 9.82 2.11 -5.17
CA LEU A 64 9.55 0.85 -5.88
C LEU A 64 9.66 -0.38 -4.97
N ARG A 65 10.15 -0.20 -3.74
CA ARG A 65 10.33 -1.27 -2.75
C ARG A 65 9.99 -0.79 -1.35
N VAL A 66 8.94 -1.35 -0.77
CA VAL A 66 8.44 -0.98 0.57
C VAL A 66 7.88 -2.19 1.31
N THR A 67 7.77 -2.08 2.62
CA THR A 67 6.96 -3.02 3.41
C THR A 67 5.48 -2.65 3.33
N THR A 68 4.61 -3.55 3.78
CA THR A 68 3.16 -3.30 3.85
C THR A 68 2.84 -2.19 4.86
N LEU A 69 3.55 -2.17 5.99
CA LEU A 69 3.39 -1.13 7.01
C LEU A 69 3.84 0.24 6.51
N GLU A 70 4.98 0.30 5.82
CA GLU A 70 5.47 1.54 5.20
C GLU A 70 4.47 2.01 4.14
N ALA A 71 4.01 1.12 3.25
CA ALA A 71 3.05 1.43 2.20
C ALA A 71 1.71 1.99 2.74
N ALA A 72 1.26 1.50 3.90
CA ALA A 72 0.04 2.00 4.54
C ALA A 72 0.14 3.49 4.88
N MET A 73 1.33 4.03 5.16
CA MET A 73 1.51 5.46 5.42
C MET A 73 1.18 6.32 4.20
N TRP A 74 1.46 5.83 2.99
CA TRP A 74 1.12 6.54 1.74
C TRP A 74 -0.37 6.53 1.43
N SER A 75 -1.12 5.54 1.95
CA SER A 75 -2.57 5.49 1.80
C SER A 75 -3.26 6.67 2.48
N ARG A 76 -2.63 7.26 3.51
CA ARG A 76 -3.17 8.31 4.38
C ARG A 76 -4.52 7.93 5.01
N GLN A 77 -4.79 6.64 5.17
CA GLN A 77 -5.99 6.12 5.83
C GLN A 77 -5.63 5.60 7.21
N LEU A 78 -5.97 6.37 8.23
CA LEU A 78 -5.76 5.99 9.63
C LEU A 78 -6.39 4.63 9.94
N GLU A 79 -7.56 4.33 9.39
CA GLU A 79 -8.29 3.08 9.60
C GLU A 79 -7.49 1.86 9.11
N LEU A 80 -6.71 2.00 8.03
CA LEU A 80 -5.85 0.93 7.54
C LEU A 80 -4.67 0.71 8.50
N VAL A 81 -4.11 1.78 9.06
CA VAL A 81 -3.04 1.69 10.05
C VAL A 81 -3.55 1.02 11.33
N GLN A 82 -4.71 1.44 11.81
CA GLN A 82 -5.39 0.85 12.96
C GLN A 82 -5.69 -0.64 12.72
N LEU A 83 -6.19 -0.98 11.53
CA LEU A 83 -6.43 -2.37 11.17
C LEU A 83 -5.14 -3.21 11.24
N LEU A 84 -4.02 -2.71 10.72
CA LEU A 84 -2.74 -3.41 10.80
C LEU A 84 -2.23 -3.54 12.24
N ASP A 85 -2.44 -2.51 13.07
CA ASP A 85 -2.13 -2.54 14.50
C ASP A 85 -2.97 -3.58 15.24
N ASP A 86 -4.28 -3.63 14.98
CA ASP A 86 -5.22 -4.60 15.54
C ASP A 86 -4.91 -6.05 15.12
N GLN A 87 -4.34 -6.22 13.92
CA GLN A 87 -3.80 -7.51 13.45
C GLN A 87 -2.43 -7.83 14.06
N HIS A 88 -1.95 -7.06 15.04
CA HIS A 88 -0.64 -7.20 15.67
C HIS A 88 0.53 -7.13 14.68
N SER A 89 0.35 -6.46 13.54
CA SER A 89 1.37 -6.30 12.51
C SER A 89 2.33 -5.16 12.81
N ILE A 90 2.01 -4.26 13.75
CA ILE A 90 2.87 -3.15 14.15
C ILE A 90 3.50 -3.48 15.50
N THR A 91 4.81 -3.70 15.53
CA THR A 91 5.53 -3.91 16.79
C THR A 91 5.84 -2.58 17.48
N ARG A 92 6.27 -2.66 18.74
CA ARG A 92 6.74 -1.48 19.48
C ARG A 92 7.92 -0.77 18.79
N GLU A 93 8.79 -1.53 18.14
CA GLU A 93 9.94 -1.00 17.41
C GLU A 93 9.51 -0.32 16.10
N ASP A 94 8.50 -0.87 15.42
CA ASP A 94 7.96 -0.29 14.19
C ASP A 94 7.29 1.05 14.45
N ARG A 95 6.53 1.19 15.55
CA ARG A 95 5.76 2.42 15.86
C ARG A 95 6.60 3.68 15.74
N ALA A 96 7.79 3.70 16.31
CA ALA A 96 8.66 4.86 16.26
C ALA A 96 9.11 5.19 14.83
N THR A 97 9.45 4.17 14.05
CA THR A 97 9.89 4.34 12.65
C THR A 97 8.73 4.76 11.75
N LEU A 98 7.54 4.15 11.91
CA LEU A 98 6.34 4.48 11.16
C LEU A 98 5.82 5.87 11.49
N ALA A 99 5.88 6.31 12.75
CA ALA A 99 5.57 7.69 13.14
C ALA A 99 6.51 8.70 12.47
N CYS A 100 7.82 8.42 12.40
CA CYS A 100 8.74 9.29 11.67
C CYS A 100 8.44 9.31 10.16
N LEU A 101 8.07 8.17 9.56
CA LEU A 101 7.67 8.13 8.16
C LEU A 101 6.38 8.92 7.92
N ALA A 102 5.37 8.77 8.78
CA ALA A 102 4.13 9.53 8.71
C ALA A 102 4.37 11.04 8.83
N ALA A 103 5.30 11.45 9.72
CA ALA A 103 5.72 12.85 9.85
C ALA A 103 6.42 13.36 8.58
N ASP A 104 7.31 12.58 7.98
CA ASP A 104 7.96 12.92 6.70
C ASP A 104 6.95 13.07 5.56
N LEU A 105 5.86 12.28 5.59
CA LEU A 105 4.76 12.31 4.62
C LEU A 105 3.66 13.34 4.96
N LYS A 106 3.75 14.00 6.12
CA LYS A 106 2.76 14.96 6.65
C LYS A 106 1.36 14.36 6.81
N VAL A 107 1.28 13.21 7.47
CA VAL A 107 0.05 12.46 7.74
C VAL A 107 -0.24 12.55 9.24
N ASP A 108 -0.75 13.70 9.67
CA ASP A 108 -0.78 14.12 11.08
C ASP A 108 -1.65 13.24 11.98
N ASP A 109 -2.76 12.71 11.45
CA ASP A 109 -3.66 11.78 12.13
C ASP A 109 -2.97 10.44 12.46
N VAL A 110 -2.18 9.93 11.52
CA VAL A 110 -1.37 8.73 11.73
C VAL A 110 -0.21 9.00 12.70
N VAL A 111 0.37 10.20 12.66
CA VAL A 111 1.38 10.62 13.65
C VAL A 111 0.79 10.65 15.05
N GLU A 112 -0.37 11.29 15.23
CA GLU A 112 -1.06 11.38 16.53
C GLU A 112 -1.38 9.97 17.08
N TYR A 113 -1.81 9.06 16.21
CA TYR A 113 -2.10 7.68 16.59
C TYR A 113 -0.86 6.87 16.99
N LEU A 114 0.22 6.95 16.20
CA LEU A 114 1.42 6.14 16.41
C LEU A 114 2.35 6.70 17.50
N ALA A 115 2.37 8.02 17.66
CA ALA A 115 3.24 8.75 18.58
C ALA A 115 2.48 9.93 19.23
N PRO A 116 1.56 9.67 20.18
CA PRO A 116 0.75 10.71 20.81
C PRO A 116 1.57 11.73 21.62
N GLU A 117 2.77 11.35 22.06
CA GLU A 117 3.74 12.24 22.73
C GLU A 117 4.55 13.09 21.73
N GLY A 118 4.33 12.89 20.43
CA GLY A 118 4.97 13.60 19.33
C GLY A 118 6.22 12.90 18.77
N THR A 119 6.72 13.45 17.66
CA THR A 119 7.86 12.92 16.88
C THR A 119 9.14 13.73 17.09
N GLY A 120 9.35 14.30 18.28
CA GLY A 120 10.50 15.16 18.58
C GLY A 120 11.88 14.48 18.46
N TYR A 121 11.89 13.15 18.38
CA TYR A 121 13.08 12.31 18.15
C TYR A 121 13.33 12.02 16.66
N CYS A 122 12.43 12.40 15.75
CA CYS A 122 12.58 12.16 14.32
C CYS A 122 13.44 13.25 13.66
N THR A 123 14.43 12.85 12.85
CA THR A 123 15.12 13.77 11.94
C THR A 123 14.26 13.96 10.69
N PRO A 124 13.86 15.20 10.33
CA PRO A 124 13.02 15.45 9.17
C PRO A 124 13.59 14.88 7.87
N GLY A 125 12.78 14.13 7.12
CA GLY A 125 13.09 13.54 5.83
C GLY A 125 13.92 12.25 5.88
N GLN A 126 14.51 11.90 7.03
CA GLN A 126 15.47 10.79 7.13
C GLN A 126 14.81 9.43 6.90
N THR A 127 13.56 9.24 7.32
CA THR A 127 12.89 7.94 7.17
C THR A 127 12.40 7.75 5.75
N LEU A 128 11.82 8.78 5.15
CA LEU A 128 11.48 8.77 3.72
C LEU A 128 12.72 8.53 2.84
N GLU A 129 13.84 9.18 3.14
CA GLU A 129 15.10 8.97 2.39
C GLU A 129 15.57 7.52 2.47
N ARG A 130 15.48 6.87 3.65
CA ARG A 130 15.81 5.44 3.79
C ARG A 130 14.93 4.55 2.92
N VAL A 131 13.63 4.86 2.84
CA VAL A 131 12.70 4.08 1.99
C VAL A 131 13.00 4.30 0.49
N ILE A 132 13.28 5.54 0.08
CA ILE A 132 13.67 5.85 -1.30
C ILE A 132 15.01 5.19 -1.66
N ALA A 133 16.00 5.24 -0.77
CA ALA A 133 17.32 4.65 -0.99
C ALA A 133 17.22 3.14 -1.26
N ARG A 134 16.29 2.45 -0.59
CA ARG A 134 16.00 1.02 -0.82
C ARG A 134 15.54 0.73 -2.26
N SER A 135 14.89 1.69 -2.91
CA SER A 135 14.36 1.55 -4.27
C SER A 135 15.40 1.84 -5.37
N ARG A 136 16.54 2.46 -5.03
CA ARG A 136 17.61 2.82 -5.97
C ARG A 136 18.60 1.68 -6.27
N GLY A 137 18.61 0.62 -5.46
CA GLY A 137 19.50 -0.53 -5.63
C GLY A 137 18.99 -1.60 -6.61
N LEU A 138 18.14 -1.23 -7.56
CA LEU A 138 17.57 -2.10 -8.60
C LEU A 138 18.35 -1.97 -9.91
#